data_AF-A0A1W9S847-F1
#
_entry.id   AF-A0A1W9S847-F1
#
_cell.length_a   1.000
_cell.length_b   1.000
_cell.length_c   1.000
_cell.angle_alpha   90.00
_cell.angle_beta   90.00
_cell.angle_gamma   90.00
#
_symmetry.space_group_name_H-M   'P 1'
#
loop_
_entity.id
_entity.type
_entity.pdbx_description
1 polymer ?
#
loop_
_entity_poly.entity_id
_entity_poly.type
_entity_poly.pdbx_seq_one_letter_code
_entity_poly.pdbx_strand_id
1 'polypeptide(L)'
;MQSNTNNPANLNNHQNTDKQFDVMTPVTYAFGAVMVLLGVVGIYMMIAKPYVHQLVIIFFYSIPSNCAISLFPHEPVLVWYGKTVNLWQLSTAATLGTILAAYIDYNFFTPVLNLSYSVKFKSHPIYRKAHKWFYKIPFTLLVIAGFSPIPFYPFKFMVYSSKYPCWKYTTAVAIGRFPRYYLLALAGYAFQIPNWMIFGSFLVMLGIVYYKKIIGLSTQLFVKLFKFLKGEKFKIQKDLTAGEKMPKNISTLLAFRMATHTVKNLILKRPICIALEVTHNCTANCRHCDKGPKVEDNPVGAEVYKKICDELSPSLIQIAGGEPLLRHDLPEIVRALYRPNKPPFLVLITNASLLTKEKYLELRNAGMRQFSISLDFPDERHDDFRRVPGLFNHLNRLIPELLALGNGDVVVNTCITRANYPYLLDIAEKVASWGAKLNFSNYTDLRTHNLQFNLRHPEDTQRLSAIIDKMYSSENGYTSVMTSEKVMRRYNRFHENGYHFPNCRTGYRFLIVNPDGRLTPCAMFIKERYNSRKELIEKFSNKNECTGCYISMRANTEKSAWELLTDNLKFFKLSKKSAKRYKSYEPAEKVTV
;
A
#
# COMPACT_ATOMS: atom_id res chain seq x y z
N MET A 1 -43.59 -44.58 6.78
CA MET A 1 -42.43 -45.49 6.98
C MET A 1 -41.18 -44.65 6.77
N GLN A 2 -40.51 -44.11 7.81
CA GLN A 2 -39.39 -44.74 8.54
C GLN A 2 -38.40 -45.41 7.57
N SER A 3 -37.08 -45.19 7.56
CA SER A 3 -36.08 -44.73 8.55
C SER A 3 -34.79 -44.46 7.75
N ASN A 4 -34.04 -43.37 7.92
CA ASN A 4 -33.06 -43.06 8.96
C ASN A 4 -31.88 -44.04 9.05
N THR A 5 -30.70 -43.67 8.55
CA THR A 5 -29.41 -43.99 9.19
C THR A 5 -28.37 -42.87 8.99
N ASN A 6 -27.84 -42.47 10.13
CA ASN A 6 -26.84 -41.45 10.45
C ASN A 6 -25.40 -41.75 9.98
N ASN A 7 -24.67 -40.69 9.55
CA ASN A 7 -23.33 -40.19 9.97
C ASN A 7 -22.10 -41.16 9.97
N PRO A 8 -20.79 -40.76 10.08
CA PRO A 8 -20.23 -39.44 10.44
C PRO A 8 -18.91 -38.97 9.74
N ALA A 9 -18.55 -37.69 9.99
CA ALA A 9 -17.17 -37.15 10.09
C ALA A 9 -16.28 -37.09 8.81
N ASN A 10 -15.33 -36.18 8.57
CA ASN A 10 -14.70 -35.15 9.38
C ASN A 10 -13.86 -34.20 8.48
N LEU A 11 -13.65 -32.97 8.97
CA LEU A 11 -12.41 -32.17 8.90
C LEU A 11 -11.70 -31.97 7.55
N ASN A 12 -11.74 -30.72 7.04
CA ASN A 12 -10.52 -29.90 6.86
C ASN A 12 -10.87 -28.52 6.27
N ASN A 13 -11.16 -27.54 7.15
CA ASN A 13 -11.29 -26.14 6.74
C ASN A 13 -10.54 -25.19 7.68
N HIS A 14 -9.35 -25.61 8.09
CA HIS A 14 -8.38 -24.81 8.84
C HIS A 14 -7.18 -24.49 7.94
N GLN A 15 -7.21 -23.41 7.13
CA GLN A 15 -5.95 -22.89 6.58
C GLN A 15 -5.94 -21.45 6.03
N ASN A 16 -6.92 -20.59 6.38
CA ASN A 16 -6.97 -19.22 5.83
C ASN A 16 -7.22 -18.12 6.89
N THR A 17 -6.75 -18.31 8.13
CA THR A 17 -6.97 -17.36 9.24
C THR A 17 -5.92 -16.26 9.36
N ASP A 18 -4.69 -16.50 8.91
CA ASP A 18 -3.57 -15.67 9.36
C ASP A 18 -3.29 -14.46 8.44
N LYS A 19 -3.75 -14.49 7.18
CA LYS A 19 -3.42 -13.45 6.18
C LYS A 19 -4.25 -12.17 6.27
N GLN A 20 -5.25 -12.14 7.16
CA GLN A 20 -6.38 -11.24 7.01
C GLN A 20 -6.42 -10.20 8.18
N PHE A 21 -5.74 -10.47 9.31
CA PHE A 21 -5.52 -9.56 10.44
C PHE A 21 -4.64 -8.32 10.09
N ASP A 22 -3.82 -8.42 9.03
CA ASP A 22 -2.83 -7.39 8.67
C ASP A 22 -3.42 -6.06 8.15
N VAL A 23 -4.63 -6.05 7.56
CA VAL A 23 -5.20 -4.85 6.90
C VAL A 23 -5.84 -3.87 7.89
N MET A 24 -6.24 -4.37 9.06
CA MET A 24 -6.90 -3.57 10.10
C MET A 24 -5.94 -2.62 10.81
N THR A 25 -4.63 -2.78 10.57
CA THR A 25 -3.54 -2.17 11.33
C THR A 25 -3.24 -0.69 11.02
N PRO A 26 -3.25 -0.16 9.78
CA PRO A 26 -2.76 1.21 9.54
C PRO A 26 -3.73 2.28 10.05
N VAL A 27 -5.04 2.07 9.89
CA VAL A 27 -6.08 3.02 10.35
C VAL A 27 -6.23 2.97 11.88
N THR A 28 -6.13 1.78 12.47
CA THR A 28 -6.09 1.64 13.94
C THR A 28 -4.79 2.18 14.53
N TYR A 29 -3.65 2.06 13.83
CA TYR A 29 -2.39 2.71 14.23
C TYR A 29 -2.44 4.23 14.06
N ALA A 30 -3.06 4.77 13.01
CA ALA A 30 -3.25 6.21 12.84
C ALA A 30 -4.18 6.77 13.93
N PHE A 31 -5.31 6.11 14.19
CA PHE A 31 -6.19 6.44 15.29
C PHE A 31 -5.46 6.37 16.65
N GLY A 32 -4.71 5.29 16.89
CA GLY A 32 -3.85 5.14 18.05
C GLY A 32 -2.81 6.25 18.18
N ALA A 33 -2.15 6.65 17.08
CA ALA A 33 -1.15 7.71 17.08
C ALA A 33 -1.74 9.09 17.40
N VAL A 34 -2.95 9.40 16.90
CA VAL A 34 -3.68 10.63 17.26
C VAL A 34 -4.04 10.61 18.75
N MET A 35 -4.51 9.49 19.28
CA MET A 35 -4.80 9.36 20.72
C MET A 35 -3.55 9.47 21.59
N VAL A 36 -2.40 8.92 21.16
CA VAL A 36 -1.10 9.12 21.83
C VAL A 36 -0.73 10.60 21.85
N LEU A 37 -0.83 11.28 20.70
CA LEU A 37 -0.50 12.70 20.60
C LEU A 37 -1.38 13.53 21.54
N LEU A 38 -2.69 13.27 21.57
CA LEU A 38 -3.62 13.96 22.48
C LEU A 38 -3.30 13.69 23.95
N GLY A 39 -2.91 12.46 24.30
CA GLY A 39 -2.50 12.13 25.66
C GLY A 39 -1.19 12.79 26.08
N VAL A 40 -0.20 12.84 25.18
CA VAL A 40 1.07 13.56 25.41
C VAL A 40 0.85 15.06 25.55
N VAL A 41 -0.01 15.65 24.71
CA VAL A 41 -0.40 17.07 24.82
C VAL A 41 -1.13 17.32 26.14
N GLY A 42 -2.02 16.41 26.56
CA GLY A 42 -2.69 16.48 27.86
C GLY A 42 -1.71 16.46 29.03
N ILE A 43 -0.75 15.53 29.04
CA ILE A 43 0.31 15.43 30.05
C ILE A 43 1.22 16.67 30.02
N TYR A 44 1.56 17.18 28.84
CA TYR A 44 2.32 18.41 28.71
C TYR A 44 1.56 19.61 29.28
N MET A 45 0.24 19.72 29.03
CA MET A 45 -0.59 20.76 29.63
C MET A 45 -0.65 20.62 31.17
N MET A 46 -0.71 19.38 31.70
CA MET A 46 -0.64 19.13 33.16
C MET A 46 0.66 19.65 33.79
N ILE A 47 1.79 19.52 33.09
CA ILE A 47 3.13 19.83 33.62
C ILE A 47 3.53 21.29 33.34
N ALA A 48 3.32 21.78 32.12
CA ALA A 48 3.91 23.03 31.62
C ALA A 48 2.98 24.25 31.68
N LYS A 49 1.67 24.05 31.87
CA LYS A 49 0.66 25.12 31.84
C LYS A 49 -0.32 25.02 33.02
N PRO A 50 0.14 25.16 34.28
CA PRO A 50 -0.67 24.99 35.49
C PRO A 50 -1.81 26.00 35.65
N TYR A 51 -1.82 27.08 34.86
CA TYR A 51 -2.85 28.12 34.81
C TYR A 51 -4.05 27.76 33.91
N VAL A 52 -3.97 26.69 33.11
CA VAL A 52 -5.14 26.16 32.40
C VAL A 52 -6.06 25.50 33.42
N HIS A 53 -7.35 25.83 33.38
CA HIS A 53 -8.33 25.34 34.34
C HIS A 53 -8.27 23.80 34.44
N GLN A 54 -8.00 23.26 35.63
CA GLN A 54 -7.70 21.83 35.84
C GLN A 54 -8.79 20.91 35.23
N LEU A 55 -10.06 21.35 35.26
CA LEU A 55 -11.18 20.65 34.61
C LEU A 55 -11.02 20.45 33.10
N VAL A 56 -10.45 21.43 32.38
CA VAL A 56 -10.20 21.33 30.94
C VAL A 56 -9.16 20.26 30.67
N ILE A 57 -8.09 20.24 31.48
CA ILE A 57 -7.02 19.25 31.39
C ILE A 57 -7.58 17.85 31.62
N ILE A 58 -8.39 17.66 32.66
CA ILE A 58 -9.00 16.37 32.98
C ILE A 58 -9.96 15.92 31.89
N PHE A 59 -10.78 16.82 31.35
CA PHE A 59 -11.69 16.51 30.25
C PHE A 59 -10.93 15.96 29.04
N PHE A 60 -9.90 16.69 28.57
CA PHE A 60 -9.13 16.28 27.40
C PHE A 60 -8.25 15.05 27.66
N TYR A 61 -7.69 14.90 28.86
CA TYR A 61 -6.93 13.71 29.25
C TYR A 61 -7.80 12.46 29.33
N SER A 62 -9.06 12.61 29.75
CA SER A 62 -10.01 11.51 29.86
C SER A 62 -10.36 10.88 28.51
N ILE A 63 -10.16 11.60 27.40
CA ILE A 63 -10.44 11.10 26.05
C ILE A 63 -9.45 9.98 25.66
N PRO A 64 -8.13 10.23 25.48
CA PRO A 64 -7.18 9.20 25.07
C PRO A 64 -6.96 8.13 26.14
N SER A 65 -7.16 8.44 27.42
CA SER A 65 -7.04 7.47 28.52
C SER A 65 -8.23 6.51 28.63
N ASN A 66 -9.39 6.82 28.02
CA ASN A 66 -10.55 5.94 28.00
C ASN A 66 -10.94 5.46 26.60
N CYS A 67 -10.19 5.76 25.54
CA CYS A 67 -10.41 5.16 24.20
C CYS A 67 -10.12 3.64 24.20
N ALA A 68 -10.62 2.91 23.19
CA ALA A 68 -10.48 1.45 23.11
C ALA A 68 -9.00 0.98 22.99
N ILE A 69 -8.10 1.87 22.57
CA ILE A 69 -6.64 1.68 22.53
C ILE A 69 -5.99 2.66 23.51
N SER A 70 -6.50 2.74 24.74
CA SER A 70 -5.89 3.60 25.76
C SER A 70 -4.49 3.12 26.11
N LEU A 71 -3.58 4.09 26.21
CA LEU A 71 -2.16 3.89 26.54
C LEU A 71 -1.76 4.59 27.83
N PHE A 72 -2.72 5.25 28.50
CA PHE A 72 -2.49 6.09 29.66
C PHE A 72 -3.41 5.66 30.83
N PRO A 73 -2.86 5.41 32.03
CA PRO A 73 -3.66 5.15 33.23
C PRO A 73 -4.55 6.34 33.58
N HIS A 74 -5.85 6.11 33.80
CA HIS A 74 -6.79 7.18 34.13
C HIS A 74 -6.97 7.35 35.64
N GLU A 75 -6.99 6.24 36.35
CA GLU A 75 -7.33 6.17 37.77
C GLU A 75 -6.36 6.97 38.67
N PRO A 76 -5.02 6.89 38.52
CA PRO A 76 -4.10 7.67 39.35
C PRO A 76 -4.27 9.19 39.16
N VAL A 77 -4.68 9.63 37.96
CA VAL A 77 -4.88 11.05 37.65
C VAL A 77 -6.11 11.61 38.37
N LEU A 78 -7.17 10.81 38.51
CA LEU A 78 -8.36 11.20 39.29
C LEU A 78 -8.05 11.30 40.78
N VAL A 79 -7.27 10.35 41.31
CA VAL A 79 -6.81 10.39 42.72
C VAL A 79 -5.94 11.63 42.97
N TRP A 80 -5.07 11.99 42.01
CA TRP A 80 -4.22 13.18 42.14
C TRP A 80 -5.01 14.48 42.18
N TYR A 81 -5.90 14.70 41.21
CA TYR A 81 -6.72 15.92 41.15
C TYR A 81 -7.83 15.95 42.21
N GLY A 82 -8.22 14.79 42.78
CA GLY A 82 -9.16 14.73 43.90
C GLY A 82 -8.69 15.48 45.15
N LYS A 83 -7.39 15.76 45.24
CA LYS A 83 -6.81 16.57 46.33
C LYS A 83 -7.08 18.07 46.20
N THR A 84 -7.24 18.56 44.98
CA THR A 84 -7.22 20.01 44.69
C THR A 84 -8.50 20.51 44.03
N VAL A 85 -9.25 19.63 43.35
CA VAL A 85 -10.46 19.97 42.61
C VAL A 85 -11.71 19.49 43.35
N ASN A 86 -12.79 20.26 43.28
CA ASN A 86 -14.09 19.82 43.77
C ASN A 86 -14.51 18.46 43.17
N LEU A 87 -14.91 17.52 44.02
CA LEU A 87 -15.21 16.13 43.65
C LEU A 87 -16.27 16.00 42.55
N TRP A 88 -17.32 16.84 42.61
CA TRP A 88 -18.41 16.82 41.63
C TRP A 88 -17.95 17.35 40.28
N GLN A 89 -17.20 18.46 40.27
CA GLN A 89 -16.68 19.05 39.04
C GLN A 89 -15.66 18.14 38.36
N LEU A 90 -14.75 17.55 39.14
CA LEU A 90 -13.74 16.61 38.68
C LEU A 90 -14.39 15.38 38.02
N SER A 91 -15.34 14.76 38.72
CA SER A 91 -16.04 13.56 38.24
C SER A 91 -16.88 13.85 37.01
N THR A 92 -17.51 15.03 36.95
CA THR A 92 -18.28 15.48 35.78
C THR A 92 -17.38 15.66 34.57
N ALA A 93 -16.27 16.40 34.70
CA ALA A 93 -15.34 16.67 33.60
C ALA A 93 -14.73 15.36 33.05
N ALA A 94 -14.32 14.44 33.95
CA ALA A 94 -13.79 13.14 33.55
C ALA A 94 -14.84 12.26 32.85
N THR A 95 -16.08 12.28 33.34
CA THR A 95 -17.20 11.54 32.75
C THR A 95 -17.53 12.07 31.36
N LEU A 96 -17.60 13.39 31.18
CA LEU A 96 -17.86 14.01 29.87
C LEU A 96 -16.78 13.65 28.84
N GLY A 97 -15.49 13.68 29.22
CA GLY A 97 -14.41 13.24 28.34
C GLY A 97 -14.50 11.74 28.01
N THR A 98 -14.93 10.91 28.96
CA THR A 98 -15.13 9.47 28.75
C THR A 98 -16.33 9.17 27.84
N ILE A 99 -17.41 9.95 27.94
CA ILE A 99 -18.57 9.88 27.03
C ILE A 99 -18.13 10.21 25.61
N LEU A 100 -17.32 11.26 25.43
CA LEU A 100 -16.79 11.64 24.12
C LEU A 100 -15.87 10.55 23.56
N ALA A 101 -14.98 9.97 24.37
CA ALA A 101 -14.17 8.82 23.97
C ALA A 101 -15.04 7.63 23.53
N ALA A 102 -16.09 7.33 24.29
CA ALA A 102 -17.03 6.25 23.97
C ALA A 102 -17.77 6.52 22.65
N TYR A 103 -18.18 7.75 22.38
CA TYR A 103 -18.81 8.16 21.12
C TYR A 103 -17.84 8.05 19.93
N ILE A 104 -16.60 8.52 20.09
CA ILE A 104 -15.55 8.41 19.07
C ILE A 104 -15.25 6.93 18.77
N ASP A 105 -15.04 6.12 19.81
CA ASP A 105 -14.81 4.68 19.66
C ASP A 105 -15.98 4.00 18.94
N TYR A 106 -17.22 4.33 19.31
CA TYR A 106 -18.40 3.72 18.70
C TYR A 106 -18.47 3.99 17.20
N ASN A 107 -18.29 5.24 16.78
CA ASN A 107 -18.33 5.63 15.38
C ASN A 107 -17.15 5.11 14.57
N PHE A 108 -15.99 4.90 15.21
CA PHE A 108 -14.82 4.36 14.55
C PHE A 108 -14.85 2.82 14.45
N PHE A 109 -15.10 2.12 15.57
CA PHE A 109 -14.98 0.67 15.63
C PHE A 109 -16.22 -0.08 15.11
N THR A 110 -17.42 0.52 15.16
CA THR A 110 -18.63 -0.16 14.65
C THR A 110 -18.56 -0.40 13.13
N PRO A 111 -18.17 0.56 12.27
CA PRO A 111 -17.95 0.29 10.84
C PRO A 111 -16.80 -0.68 10.60
N VAL A 112 -15.69 -0.53 11.35
CA VAL A 112 -14.49 -1.38 11.22
C VAL A 112 -14.81 -2.86 11.51
N LEU A 113 -15.59 -3.14 12.56
CA LEU A 113 -15.95 -4.50 12.96
C LEU A 113 -17.09 -5.12 12.13
N ASN A 114 -17.77 -4.32 11.30
CA ASN A 114 -18.90 -4.75 10.45
C ASN A 114 -18.55 -4.89 8.95
N LEU A 115 -17.34 -4.53 8.51
CA LEU A 115 -16.80 -5.06 7.25
C LEU A 115 -16.82 -6.59 7.32
N SER A 116 -17.17 -7.29 6.23
CA SER A 116 -17.53 -8.74 6.10
C SER A 116 -16.49 -9.78 6.59
N TYR A 117 -15.98 -9.59 7.79
CA TYR A 117 -14.70 -10.06 8.29
C TYR A 117 -14.85 -10.70 9.69
N SER A 118 -16.01 -10.56 10.33
CA SER A 118 -16.26 -11.02 11.71
C SER A 118 -16.96 -12.38 11.82
N VAL A 119 -16.95 -13.24 10.79
CA VAL A 119 -17.65 -14.54 10.84
C VAL A 119 -16.92 -15.57 11.73
N LYS A 120 -15.58 -15.51 11.79
CA LYS A 120 -14.75 -16.52 12.50
C LYS A 120 -14.59 -16.32 14.01
N PHE A 121 -14.67 -15.07 14.48
CA PHE A 121 -14.63 -14.76 15.92
C PHE A 121 -16.03 -14.89 16.54
N LYS A 122 -17.07 -14.51 15.78
CA LYS A 122 -18.47 -14.68 16.18
C LYS A 122 -18.88 -16.16 16.31
N SER A 123 -18.10 -17.10 15.78
CA SER A 123 -18.31 -18.54 15.93
C SER A 123 -17.66 -19.18 17.18
N HIS A 124 -16.82 -18.47 17.94
CA HIS A 124 -16.15 -19.05 19.11
C HIS A 124 -17.14 -19.30 20.27
N PRO A 125 -17.11 -20.46 20.96
CA PRO A 125 -18.09 -20.83 21.98
C PRO A 125 -18.13 -19.86 23.18
N ILE A 126 -16.97 -19.36 23.62
CA ILE A 126 -16.87 -18.34 24.67
C ILE A 126 -17.54 -17.03 24.23
N TYR A 127 -17.33 -16.59 22.99
CA TYR A 127 -17.97 -15.41 22.45
C TYR A 127 -19.49 -15.60 22.34
N ARG A 128 -19.97 -16.75 21.84
CA ARG A 128 -21.42 -17.03 21.77
C ARG A 128 -22.08 -17.02 23.15
N LYS A 129 -21.42 -17.57 24.17
CA LYS A 129 -21.91 -17.54 25.56
C LYS A 129 -21.94 -16.11 26.10
N ALA A 130 -20.84 -15.37 26.00
CA ALA A 130 -20.75 -13.97 26.43
C ALA A 130 -21.75 -13.06 25.70
N HIS A 131 -21.88 -13.22 24.38
CA HIS A 131 -22.83 -12.50 23.54
C HIS A 131 -24.28 -12.80 23.92
N LYS A 132 -24.63 -14.06 24.24
CA LYS A 132 -25.98 -14.43 24.69
C LYS A 132 -26.33 -13.78 26.03
N TRP A 133 -25.38 -13.67 26.95
CA TRP A 133 -25.56 -12.97 28.23
C TRP A 133 -25.68 -11.45 28.04
N PHE A 134 -24.81 -10.87 27.21
CA PHE A 134 -24.84 -9.45 26.89
C PHE A 134 -26.17 -9.03 26.26
N TYR A 135 -26.76 -9.86 25.39
CA TYR A 135 -28.03 -9.54 24.73
C TYR A 135 -29.23 -9.50 25.69
N LYS A 136 -29.18 -10.19 26.84
CA LYS A 136 -30.28 -10.22 27.81
C LYS A 136 -30.39 -8.93 28.62
N ILE A 137 -29.26 -8.39 29.08
CA ILE A 137 -29.21 -7.23 29.98
C ILE A 137 -28.04 -6.29 29.63
N PRO A 138 -27.93 -5.79 28.38
CA PRO A 138 -26.75 -5.07 27.90
C PRO A 138 -26.51 -3.76 28.66
N PHE A 139 -27.57 -3.00 28.94
CA PHE A 139 -27.49 -1.73 29.64
C PHE A 139 -26.94 -1.90 31.07
N THR A 140 -27.54 -2.82 31.84
CA THR A 140 -27.15 -3.10 33.23
C THR A 140 -25.71 -3.60 33.31
N LEU A 141 -25.31 -4.49 32.40
CA LEU A 141 -23.93 -4.99 32.35
C LEU A 141 -22.92 -3.86 32.06
N LEU A 142 -23.27 -2.92 31.17
CA LEU A 142 -22.42 -1.76 30.88
C LEU A 142 -22.30 -0.82 32.08
N VAL A 143 -23.39 -0.57 32.81
CA VAL A 143 -23.37 0.25 34.04
C VAL A 143 -22.50 -0.42 35.10
N ILE A 144 -22.72 -1.71 35.39
CA ILE A 144 -21.95 -2.48 36.38
C ILE A 144 -20.47 -2.51 35.99
N ALA A 145 -20.15 -2.81 34.73
CA ALA A 145 -18.78 -2.85 34.25
C ALA A 145 -18.11 -1.46 34.32
N GLY A 146 -18.84 -0.38 34.03
CA GLY A 146 -18.34 0.99 34.12
C GLY A 146 -18.03 1.40 35.56
N PHE A 147 -18.84 0.95 36.51
CA PHE A 147 -18.66 1.20 37.95
C PHE A 147 -17.56 0.33 38.57
N SER A 148 -17.48 -0.94 38.18
CA SER A 148 -16.54 -1.91 38.75
C SER A 148 -15.09 -1.70 38.30
N PRO A 149 -14.10 -2.28 39.00
CA PRO A 149 -12.70 -2.31 38.56
C PRO A 149 -12.43 -3.33 37.44
N ILE A 150 -13.47 -4.02 36.93
CA ILE A 150 -13.33 -5.03 35.87
C ILE A 150 -12.89 -4.36 34.56
N PRO A 151 -12.05 -5.02 33.74
CA PRO A 151 -11.70 -4.52 32.41
C PRO A 151 -12.95 -4.22 31.56
N PHE A 152 -13.08 -2.98 31.11
CA PHE A 152 -14.26 -2.52 30.36
C PHE A 152 -14.17 -2.81 28.85
N TYR A 153 -12.97 -3.09 28.34
CA TYR A 153 -12.72 -3.37 26.91
C TYR A 153 -13.55 -4.51 26.31
N PRO A 154 -13.76 -5.65 27.00
CA PRO A 154 -14.60 -6.73 26.48
C PRO A 154 -16.05 -6.27 26.22
N PHE A 155 -16.58 -5.38 27.07
CA PHE A 155 -17.94 -4.86 26.94
C PHE A 155 -18.07 -3.85 25.79
N LYS A 156 -17.08 -2.97 25.62
CA LYS A 156 -16.97 -2.08 24.45
C LYS A 156 -17.00 -2.86 23.14
N PHE A 157 -16.21 -3.93 23.07
CA PHE A 157 -16.19 -4.80 21.89
C PHE A 157 -17.56 -5.41 21.58
N MET A 158 -18.28 -5.87 22.61
CA MET A 158 -19.64 -6.40 22.44
C MET A 158 -20.59 -5.35 21.85
N VAL A 159 -20.58 -4.13 22.40
CA VAL A 159 -21.37 -2.98 21.90
C VAL A 159 -21.14 -2.73 20.41
N TYR A 160 -19.89 -2.65 19.97
CA TYR A 160 -19.55 -2.38 18.56
C TYR A 160 -19.94 -3.55 17.65
N SER A 161 -19.73 -4.78 18.12
CA SER A 161 -19.99 -5.99 17.34
C SER A 161 -21.49 -6.29 17.15
N SER A 162 -22.33 -5.86 18.11
CA SER A 162 -23.77 -6.06 18.13
C SER A 162 -24.58 -4.84 17.67
N LYS A 163 -23.91 -3.74 17.29
CA LYS A 163 -24.55 -2.46 16.92
C LYS A 163 -25.53 -1.95 17.99
N TYR A 164 -25.16 -2.08 19.27
CA TYR A 164 -26.01 -1.63 20.37
C TYR A 164 -26.21 -0.10 20.30
N PRO A 165 -27.43 0.45 20.49
CA PRO A 165 -27.70 1.87 20.25
C PRO A 165 -26.72 2.80 20.95
N CYS A 166 -26.06 3.68 20.19
CA CYS A 166 -24.98 4.54 20.69
C CYS A 166 -25.41 5.36 21.92
N TRP A 167 -26.62 5.94 21.89
CA TRP A 167 -27.11 6.76 23.00
C TRP A 167 -27.28 5.93 24.28
N LYS A 168 -27.80 4.70 24.20
CA LYS A 168 -27.92 3.80 25.35
C LYS A 168 -26.55 3.41 25.91
N TYR A 169 -25.58 3.20 25.03
CA TYR A 169 -24.20 2.90 25.42
C TYR A 169 -23.55 4.08 26.15
N THR A 170 -23.61 5.30 25.58
CA THR A 170 -23.01 6.48 26.20
C THR A 170 -23.69 6.84 27.52
N THR A 171 -25.01 6.66 27.63
CA THR A 171 -25.74 6.83 28.90
C THR A 171 -25.31 5.79 29.94
N ALA A 172 -25.16 4.53 29.57
CA ALA A 172 -24.68 3.49 30.50
C ALA A 172 -23.25 3.77 30.98
N VAL A 173 -22.38 4.25 30.07
CA VAL A 173 -21.02 4.71 30.41
C VAL A 173 -21.08 5.88 31.40
N ALA A 174 -21.94 6.88 31.17
CA ALA A 174 -22.09 8.02 32.07
C ALA A 174 -22.49 7.58 33.49
N ILE A 175 -23.56 6.76 33.59
CA ILE A 175 -24.10 6.28 34.86
C ILE A 175 -23.12 5.38 35.61
N GLY A 176 -22.35 4.54 34.92
CA GLY A 176 -21.36 3.67 35.55
C GLY A 176 -20.08 4.41 35.95
N ARG A 177 -19.57 5.31 35.10
CA ARG A 177 -18.27 5.95 35.27
C ARG A 177 -18.28 7.10 36.26
N PHE A 178 -19.35 7.89 36.28
CA PHE A 178 -19.48 9.01 37.20
C PHE A 178 -19.28 8.60 38.68
N PRO A 179 -20.03 7.62 39.24
CA PRO A 179 -19.85 7.22 40.63
C PRO A 179 -18.47 6.61 40.90
N ARG A 180 -17.90 5.87 39.94
CA ARG A 180 -16.54 5.34 40.08
C ARG A 180 -15.50 6.45 40.16
N TYR A 181 -15.59 7.46 39.28
CA TYR A 181 -14.67 8.59 39.28
C TYR A 181 -14.83 9.44 40.56
N TYR A 182 -16.06 9.58 41.05
CA TYR A 182 -16.31 10.22 42.33
C TYR A 182 -15.65 9.49 43.50
N LEU A 183 -15.75 8.16 43.56
CA LEU A 183 -15.08 7.36 44.60
C LEU A 183 -13.55 7.45 44.53
N LEU A 184 -12.97 7.46 43.32
CA LEU A 184 -11.52 7.62 43.14
C LEU A 184 -11.05 9.03 43.53
N ALA A 185 -11.80 10.06 43.15
CA ALA A 185 -11.55 11.43 43.57
C ALA A 185 -11.65 11.58 45.09
N LEU A 186 -12.69 11.00 45.69
CA LEU A 186 -12.90 10.99 47.13
C LEU A 186 -11.75 10.28 47.86
N ALA A 187 -11.23 9.18 47.32
CA ALA A 187 -10.05 8.51 47.88
C ALA A 187 -8.82 9.44 47.86
N GLY A 188 -8.63 10.21 46.78
CA GLY A 188 -7.60 11.24 46.72
C GLY A 188 -7.73 12.31 47.80
N TYR A 189 -8.96 12.82 47.98
CA TYR A 189 -9.30 13.82 49.00
C TYR A 189 -9.13 13.30 50.43
N ALA A 190 -9.64 12.10 50.72
CA ALA A 190 -9.72 11.54 52.07
C ALA A 190 -8.38 10.96 52.56
N PHE A 191 -7.63 10.26 51.69
CA PHE A 191 -6.41 9.57 52.10
C PHE A 191 -5.13 10.37 51.83
N GLN A 192 -5.22 11.50 51.11
CA GLN A 192 -4.08 12.40 50.83
C GLN A 192 -2.80 11.68 50.38
N ILE A 193 -2.95 10.60 49.59
CA ILE A 193 -1.89 9.65 49.23
C ILE A 193 -0.67 10.40 48.68
N PRO A 194 0.55 10.24 49.23
CA PRO A 194 1.75 10.96 48.78
C PRO A 194 1.95 10.92 47.27
N ASN A 195 2.35 12.05 46.67
CA ASN A 195 2.45 12.19 45.21
C ASN A 195 3.39 11.14 44.57
N TRP A 196 4.45 10.73 45.28
CA TRP A 196 5.37 9.70 44.81
C TRP A 196 4.71 8.31 44.70
N MET A 197 3.74 7.98 45.56
CA MET A 197 2.98 6.73 45.48
C MET A 197 2.02 6.74 44.29
N ILE A 198 1.35 7.88 44.06
CA ILE A 198 0.47 8.06 42.90
C ILE A 198 1.29 7.94 41.61
N PHE A 199 2.44 8.62 41.54
CA PHE A 199 3.37 8.53 40.41
C PHE A 199 3.92 7.11 40.21
N GLY A 200 4.29 6.43 41.29
CA GLY A 200 4.70 5.02 41.26
C GLY A 200 3.60 4.12 40.71
N SER A 201 2.35 4.28 41.16
CA SER A 201 1.19 3.54 40.65
C SER A 201 0.95 3.79 39.15
N PHE A 202 1.12 5.04 38.71
CA PHE A 202 1.02 5.43 37.30
C PHE A 202 2.09 4.73 36.46
N LEU A 203 3.36 4.73 36.90
CA LEU A 203 4.45 4.05 36.22
C LEU A 203 4.29 2.53 36.20
N VAL A 204 3.78 1.93 37.28
CA VAL A 204 3.49 0.49 37.34
C VAL A 204 2.38 0.12 36.36
N MET A 205 1.28 0.87 36.34
CA MET A 205 0.18 0.63 35.39
C MET A 205 0.63 0.84 33.94
N LEU A 206 1.42 1.88 33.68
CA LEU A 206 2.04 2.11 32.37
C LEU A 206 2.97 0.95 32.00
N GLY A 207 3.81 0.50 32.94
CA GLY A 207 4.68 -0.66 32.81
C GLY A 207 3.92 -1.91 32.44
N ILE A 208 2.82 -2.23 33.12
CA ILE A 208 1.96 -3.40 32.81
C ILE A 208 1.38 -3.32 31.38
N VAL A 209 0.95 -2.13 30.95
CA VAL A 209 0.44 -1.88 29.59
C VAL A 209 1.52 -2.13 28.53
N TYR A 210 2.77 -1.71 28.78
CA TYR A 210 3.88 -1.88 27.83
C TYR A 210 4.63 -3.22 27.97
N TYR A 211 4.59 -3.88 29.12
CA TYR A 211 5.29 -5.14 29.44
C TYR A 211 4.89 -6.28 28.50
N LYS A 212 3.61 -6.40 28.14
CA LYS A 212 3.13 -7.38 27.13
C LYS A 212 3.66 -7.11 25.73
N LYS A 213 4.04 -5.87 25.40
CA LYS A 213 4.56 -5.47 24.09
C LYS A 213 6.08 -5.67 24.00
N ILE A 214 6.80 -5.54 25.12
CA ILE A 214 8.25 -5.68 25.22
C ILE A 214 8.69 -7.16 25.18
N ILE A 215 7.94 -8.10 25.79
CA ILE A 215 8.28 -9.53 25.79
C ILE A 215 8.13 -10.20 24.41
N GLY A 216 7.20 -9.71 23.58
CA GLY A 216 7.10 -10.15 22.17
C GLY A 216 8.31 -9.73 21.33
N LEU A 217 9.04 -8.71 21.76
CA LEU A 217 10.26 -8.22 21.12
C LEU A 217 11.52 -8.94 21.65
N SER A 218 11.56 -9.25 22.95
CA SER A 218 12.71 -9.91 23.60
C SER A 218 12.86 -11.37 23.21
N THR A 219 11.76 -12.11 23.01
CA THR A 219 11.81 -13.52 22.58
C THR A 219 12.47 -13.71 21.22
N GLN A 220 12.30 -12.78 20.27
CA GLN A 220 12.98 -12.82 18.98
C GLN A 220 14.47 -12.45 19.06
N LEU A 221 14.82 -11.55 19.98
CA LEU A 221 16.20 -11.11 20.18
C LEU A 221 17.02 -12.19 20.89
N PHE A 222 16.43 -12.85 21.90
CA PHE A 222 17.05 -13.93 22.67
C PHE A 222 17.35 -15.15 21.79
N VAL A 223 16.43 -15.53 20.88
CA VAL A 223 16.67 -16.64 19.92
C VAL A 223 17.81 -16.33 18.94
N LYS A 224 17.96 -15.06 18.52
CA LYS A 224 19.08 -14.64 17.66
C LYS A 224 20.41 -14.62 18.40
N LEU A 225 20.42 -14.14 19.63
CA LEU A 225 21.62 -14.07 20.47
C LEU A 225 22.10 -15.48 20.87
N PHE A 226 21.17 -16.40 21.17
CA PHE A 226 21.48 -17.78 21.53
C PHE A 226 22.06 -18.59 20.36
N LYS A 227 21.64 -18.30 19.12
CA LYS A 227 22.24 -18.89 17.90
C LYS A 227 23.63 -18.32 17.58
N PHE A 228 23.87 -17.06 17.92
CA PHE A 228 25.17 -16.42 17.75
C PHE A 228 26.19 -16.93 18.79
N LEU A 229 25.76 -17.13 20.04
CA LEU A 229 26.62 -17.64 21.12
C LEU A 229 26.98 -19.12 21.00
N LYS A 230 26.24 -19.90 20.19
CA LYS A 230 26.51 -21.35 19.99
C LYS A 230 27.61 -21.68 18.97
N GLY A 231 28.26 -20.68 18.37
CA GLY A 231 29.50 -20.90 17.60
C GLY A 231 29.41 -21.85 16.41
N GLU A 232 28.22 -22.07 15.82
CA GLU A 232 28.08 -22.90 14.63
C GLU A 232 28.68 -22.18 13.41
N LYS A 233 29.89 -22.61 13.01
CA LYS A 233 30.60 -22.13 11.82
C LYS A 233 29.76 -22.41 10.56
N PHE A 234 29.53 -21.36 9.78
CA PHE A 234 28.90 -21.43 8.47
C PHE A 234 29.86 -22.14 7.49
N LYS A 235 29.65 -23.43 7.21
CA LYS A 235 30.27 -24.12 6.07
C LYS A 235 29.49 -23.76 4.81
N ILE A 236 30.14 -23.05 3.90
CA ILE A 236 29.67 -22.84 2.53
C ILE A 236 30.02 -24.12 1.78
N GLN A 237 29.02 -24.95 1.49
CA GLN A 237 29.13 -26.02 0.52
C GLN A 237 28.05 -25.84 -0.55
N LYS A 238 28.54 -25.89 -1.78
CA LYS A 238 27.88 -25.64 -3.04
C LYS A 238 27.17 -26.93 -3.44
N ASP A 239 25.86 -27.01 -3.24
CA ASP A 239 25.02 -28.03 -3.87
C ASP A 239 23.74 -27.39 -4.41
N LEU A 240 23.68 -27.38 -5.74
CA LEU A 240 22.50 -27.14 -6.56
C LEU A 240 21.63 -28.40 -6.50
N THR A 241 20.68 -28.49 -5.58
CA THR A 241 19.53 -29.37 -5.73
C THR A 241 18.31 -28.81 -4.99
N ALA A 242 17.25 -28.62 -5.77
CA ALA A 242 15.83 -28.70 -5.42
C ALA A 242 15.36 -28.32 -4.00
N GLY A 243 14.46 -27.33 -3.97
CA GLY A 243 13.47 -27.18 -2.91
C GLY A 243 13.84 -26.21 -1.80
N GLU A 244 13.00 -25.19 -1.63
CA GLU A 244 12.99 -24.25 -0.48
C GLU A 244 13.99 -23.08 -0.51
N LYS A 245 13.62 -22.02 -1.24
CA LYS A 245 13.37 -20.67 -0.69
C LYS A 245 13.04 -19.70 -1.83
N MET A 246 11.84 -19.13 -1.80
CA MET A 246 11.46 -18.04 -2.69
C MET A 246 12.45 -16.87 -2.54
N PRO A 247 12.94 -16.25 -3.63
CA PRO A 247 13.65 -14.98 -3.51
C PRO A 247 12.68 -13.86 -3.15
N LYS A 248 13.12 -13.04 -2.20
CA LYS A 248 12.39 -11.93 -1.57
C LYS A 248 12.34 -10.73 -2.53
N ASN A 249 11.18 -10.47 -3.12
CA ASN A 249 10.88 -9.21 -3.78
C ASN A 249 10.79 -8.06 -2.76
N ILE A 250 11.54 -6.97 -3.00
CA ILE A 250 11.64 -5.70 -2.23
C ILE A 250 11.72 -5.93 -0.71
N SER A 251 12.88 -5.65 -0.11
CA SER A 251 12.99 -5.70 1.36
C SER A 251 11.88 -4.85 1.99
N THR A 252 11.22 -5.33 3.06
CA THR A 252 10.17 -4.58 3.76
C THR A 252 10.64 -3.17 4.11
N LEU A 253 11.95 -3.04 4.38
CA LEU A 253 12.64 -1.77 4.58
C LEU A 253 12.63 -0.87 3.32
N LEU A 254 12.95 -1.38 2.14
CA LEU A 254 12.89 -0.61 0.89
C LEU A 254 11.44 -0.18 0.58
N ALA A 255 10.46 -1.07 0.74
CA ALA A 255 9.05 -0.74 0.55
C ALA A 255 8.60 0.39 1.49
N PHE A 256 8.94 0.29 2.78
CA PHE A 256 8.68 1.34 3.76
C PHE A 256 9.37 2.66 3.38
N ARG A 257 10.66 2.62 3.04
CA ARG A 257 11.42 3.81 2.62
C ARG A 257 10.85 4.46 1.37
N MET A 258 10.40 3.69 0.39
CA MET A 258 9.71 4.20 -0.79
C MET A 258 8.38 4.88 -0.44
N ALA A 259 7.59 4.28 0.44
CA ALA A 259 6.33 4.88 0.89
C ALA A 259 6.58 6.21 1.63
N THR A 260 7.51 6.22 2.59
CA THR A 260 7.87 7.44 3.35
C THR A 260 8.47 8.51 2.43
N HIS A 261 9.31 8.13 1.47
CA HIS A 261 9.91 9.07 0.52
C HIS A 261 8.88 9.65 -0.44
N THR A 262 7.89 8.85 -0.87
CA THR A 262 6.78 9.33 -1.69
C THR A 262 5.92 10.33 -0.93
N VAL A 263 5.58 10.04 0.33
CA VAL A 263 4.86 11.00 1.20
C VAL A 263 5.67 12.27 1.40
N LYS A 264 6.98 12.15 1.64
CA LYS A 264 7.89 13.29 1.73
C LYS A 264 7.88 14.13 0.44
N ASN A 265 7.95 13.49 -0.73
CA ASN A 265 7.92 14.18 -2.01
C ASN A 265 6.58 14.87 -2.28
N LEU A 266 5.47 14.27 -1.86
CA LEU A 266 4.15 14.90 -1.86
C LEU A 266 4.15 16.21 -1.07
N ILE A 267 4.68 16.19 0.16
CA ILE A 267 4.71 17.36 1.07
C ILE A 267 5.67 18.42 0.53
N LEU A 268 6.88 18.02 0.12
CA LEU A 268 7.92 18.92 -0.40
C LEU A 268 7.69 19.32 -1.86
N LYS A 269 6.57 18.94 -2.46
CA LYS A 269 6.25 19.17 -3.88
C LYS A 269 7.41 18.75 -4.81
N ARG A 270 8.01 17.58 -4.57
CA ARG A 270 9.02 16.93 -5.42
C ARG A 270 8.39 15.88 -6.34
N PRO A 271 8.99 15.57 -7.51
CA PRO A 271 8.45 14.55 -8.39
C PRO A 271 8.45 13.18 -7.70
N ILE A 272 7.41 12.41 -7.93
CA ILE A 272 7.33 11.01 -7.49
C ILE A 272 8.05 10.12 -8.50
N CYS A 273 7.78 10.33 -9.78
CA CYS A 273 8.31 9.54 -10.89
C CYS A 273 9.06 10.44 -11.86
N ILE A 274 10.19 9.99 -12.35
CA ILE A 274 10.86 10.59 -13.51
C ILE A 274 11.00 9.53 -14.58
N ALA A 275 10.65 9.86 -15.82
CA ALA A 275 11.12 9.08 -16.96
C ALA A 275 12.44 9.67 -17.44
N LEU A 276 13.47 8.84 -17.42
CA LEU A 276 14.78 9.13 -17.96
C LEU A 276 14.81 8.57 -19.38
N GLU A 277 14.51 9.41 -20.37
CA GLU A 277 14.68 9.03 -21.78
C GLU A 277 16.18 9.11 -22.08
N VAL A 278 16.86 7.95 -22.09
CA VAL A 278 18.33 7.91 -22.22
C VAL A 278 18.78 7.98 -23.68
N THR A 279 17.91 7.62 -24.61
CA THR A 279 18.06 7.81 -26.05
C THR A 279 16.67 7.89 -26.67
N HIS A 280 16.52 8.57 -27.81
CA HIS A 280 15.32 8.52 -28.65
C HIS A 280 15.45 7.51 -29.81
N ASN A 281 16.66 6.95 -30.03
CA ASN A 281 16.86 5.86 -30.99
C ASN A 281 16.17 4.59 -30.51
N CYS A 282 15.54 3.87 -31.44
CA CYS A 282 14.84 2.63 -31.15
C CYS A 282 15.18 1.56 -32.20
N THR A 283 15.24 0.31 -31.77
CA THR A 283 15.32 -0.86 -32.68
C THR A 283 13.99 -1.16 -33.38
N ALA A 284 12.89 -0.65 -32.83
CA ALA A 284 11.54 -0.81 -33.36
C ALA A 284 11.04 0.47 -34.03
N ASN A 285 10.07 0.33 -34.94
CA ASN A 285 9.36 1.44 -35.57
C ASN A 285 7.84 1.21 -35.45
N CYS A 286 7.38 1.13 -34.19
CA CYS A 286 6.02 0.70 -33.86
C CYS A 286 4.95 1.59 -34.50
N ARG A 287 3.86 0.99 -34.97
CA ARG A 287 2.78 1.72 -35.67
C ARG A 287 2.11 2.82 -34.83
N HIS A 288 2.12 2.68 -33.51
CA HIS A 288 1.51 3.60 -32.55
C HIS A 288 2.53 4.52 -31.85
N CYS A 289 3.78 4.57 -32.30
CA CYS A 289 4.85 5.37 -31.69
C CYS A 289 5.43 6.36 -32.70
N ASP A 290 5.99 7.45 -32.20
CA ASP A 290 6.76 8.46 -32.96
C ASP A 290 8.28 8.22 -32.89
N LYS A 291 8.75 7.23 -32.11
CA LYS A 291 10.17 6.85 -32.04
C LYS A 291 10.45 5.78 -33.08
N GLY A 292 11.63 5.88 -33.68
CA GLY A 292 12.11 4.96 -34.69
C GLY A 292 13.64 4.88 -34.72
N PRO A 293 14.19 4.14 -35.68
CA PRO A 293 15.63 4.10 -35.89
C PRO A 293 16.12 5.46 -36.43
N LYS A 294 17.26 5.94 -35.92
CA LYS A 294 17.98 7.16 -36.34
C LYS A 294 17.32 8.49 -35.96
N VAL A 295 17.38 8.80 -34.66
CA VAL A 295 17.10 10.12 -34.10
C VAL A 295 18.41 10.71 -33.57
N GLU A 296 18.72 11.95 -33.92
CA GLU A 296 19.84 12.69 -33.34
C GLU A 296 19.41 13.21 -31.95
N ASP A 297 20.05 12.72 -30.89
CA ASP A 297 19.62 12.97 -29.51
C ASP A 297 20.74 13.41 -28.55
N ASN A 298 21.99 13.53 -29.02
CA ASN A 298 23.15 14.05 -28.26
C ASN A 298 23.17 13.62 -26.78
N PRO A 299 23.26 12.31 -26.50
CA PRO A 299 23.00 11.75 -25.18
C PRO A 299 24.08 12.14 -24.16
N VAL A 300 23.66 12.65 -23.00
CA VAL A 300 24.55 12.90 -21.86
C VAL A 300 24.94 11.60 -21.15
N GLY A 301 26.06 11.63 -20.44
CA GLY A 301 26.58 10.50 -19.65
C GLY A 301 25.93 10.34 -18.28
N ALA A 302 26.31 9.26 -17.58
CA ALA A 302 25.76 8.86 -16.28
C ALA A 302 25.85 9.95 -15.20
N GLU A 303 26.94 10.73 -15.16
CA GLU A 303 27.15 11.78 -14.14
C GLU A 303 26.12 12.91 -14.24
N VAL A 304 25.74 13.29 -15.45
CA VAL A 304 24.73 14.35 -15.67
C VAL A 304 23.36 13.87 -15.18
N TYR A 305 22.98 12.64 -15.54
CA TYR A 305 21.73 12.05 -15.04
C TYR A 305 21.73 11.88 -13.52
N LYS A 306 22.85 11.49 -12.93
CA LYS A 306 23.01 11.40 -11.48
C LYS A 306 22.79 12.76 -10.82
N LYS A 307 23.44 13.81 -11.31
CA LYS A 307 23.29 15.18 -10.78
C LYS A 307 21.82 15.64 -10.82
N ILE A 308 21.16 15.47 -11.96
CA ILE A 308 19.74 15.83 -12.13
C ILE A 308 18.85 15.03 -11.16
N CYS A 309 19.08 13.72 -11.05
CA CYS A 309 18.27 12.86 -10.20
C CYS A 309 18.53 13.07 -8.70
N ASP A 310 19.75 13.44 -8.30
CA ASP A 310 20.08 13.80 -6.92
C ASP A 310 19.37 15.13 -6.53
N GLU A 311 19.29 16.10 -7.45
CA GLU A 311 18.54 17.36 -7.26
C GLU A 311 17.03 17.12 -7.14
N LEU A 312 16.47 16.35 -8.09
CA LEU A 312 15.02 16.12 -8.15
C LEU A 312 14.52 15.12 -7.10
N SER A 313 15.39 14.21 -6.66
CA SER A 313 15.16 13.21 -5.61
C SER A 313 13.86 12.40 -5.78
N PRO A 314 13.61 11.75 -6.95
CA PRO A 314 12.37 11.02 -7.21
C PRO A 314 12.25 9.73 -6.36
N SER A 315 11.03 9.24 -6.17
CA SER A 315 10.78 7.91 -5.58
C SER A 315 11.07 6.78 -6.56
N LEU A 316 10.82 7.02 -7.84
CA LEU A 316 10.89 6.04 -8.91
C LEU A 316 11.48 6.67 -10.16
N ILE A 317 12.37 5.95 -10.83
CA ILE A 317 12.93 6.32 -12.13
C ILE A 317 12.56 5.22 -13.13
N GLN A 318 11.89 5.60 -14.21
CA GLN A 318 11.69 4.77 -15.39
C GLN A 318 12.78 5.11 -16.40
N ILE A 319 13.74 4.22 -16.61
CA ILE A 319 14.73 4.35 -17.67
C ILE A 319 14.07 3.89 -18.97
N ALA A 320 13.84 4.82 -19.88
CA ALA A 320 13.01 4.69 -21.07
C ALA A 320 13.62 5.47 -22.25
N GLY A 321 12.80 5.83 -23.25
CA GLY A 321 13.21 6.60 -24.42
C GLY A 321 12.64 5.99 -25.71
N GLY A 322 13.51 5.81 -26.70
CA GLY A 322 13.36 4.76 -27.70
C GLY A 322 13.67 3.40 -27.05
N GLU A 323 14.77 2.75 -27.42
CA GLU A 323 15.22 1.50 -26.80
C GLU A 323 16.48 1.74 -25.95
N PRO A 324 16.38 1.76 -24.60
CA PRO A 324 17.53 2.00 -23.73
C PRO A 324 18.68 1.01 -23.92
N LEU A 325 18.38 -0.24 -24.32
CA LEU A 325 19.40 -1.28 -24.53
C LEU A 325 20.36 -0.99 -25.69
N LEU A 326 20.08 0.03 -26.51
CA LEU A 326 21.04 0.54 -27.51
C LEU A 326 22.24 1.26 -26.88
N ARG A 327 22.15 1.69 -25.61
CA ARG A 327 23.25 2.36 -24.91
C ARG A 327 24.22 1.36 -24.29
N HIS A 328 25.47 1.42 -24.73
CA HIS A 328 26.55 0.62 -24.16
C HIS A 328 26.84 0.99 -22.69
N ASP A 329 26.71 2.28 -22.33
CA ASP A 329 26.93 2.80 -20.97
C ASP A 329 25.71 2.67 -20.04
N LEU A 330 24.64 2.00 -20.48
CA LEU A 330 23.43 1.79 -19.66
C LEU A 330 23.73 1.20 -18.26
N PRO A 331 24.60 0.19 -18.09
CA PRO A 331 24.96 -0.32 -16.76
C PRO A 331 25.59 0.75 -15.85
N GLU A 332 26.36 1.70 -16.41
CA GLU A 332 26.96 2.81 -15.66
C GLU A 332 25.90 3.80 -15.20
N ILE A 333 24.94 4.14 -16.07
CA ILE A 333 23.79 4.98 -15.72
C ILE A 333 23.00 4.34 -14.57
N VAL A 334 22.73 3.04 -14.66
CA VAL A 334 22.03 2.31 -13.60
C VAL A 334 22.81 2.36 -12.28
N ARG A 335 24.12 2.11 -12.30
CA ARG A 335 24.98 2.20 -11.11
C ARG A 335 24.97 3.60 -10.49
N ALA A 336 25.06 4.64 -11.32
CA ALA A 336 25.09 6.02 -10.87
C ALA A 336 23.79 6.45 -10.17
N LEU A 337 22.65 5.88 -10.57
CA LEU A 337 21.32 6.14 -9.99
C LEU A 337 20.96 5.21 -8.83
N TYR A 338 21.58 4.04 -8.76
CA TYR A 338 21.25 3.03 -7.76
C TYR A 338 21.59 3.48 -6.33
N ARG A 339 20.68 3.22 -5.40
CA ARG A 339 20.88 3.42 -3.96
C ARG A 339 20.47 2.14 -3.21
N PRO A 340 21.39 1.46 -2.49
CA PRO A 340 21.07 0.24 -1.76
C PRO A 340 19.97 0.46 -0.72
N ASN A 341 18.90 -0.34 -0.78
CA ASN A 341 17.74 -0.26 0.13
C ASN A 341 17.16 1.16 0.31
N LYS A 342 17.30 2.04 -0.68
CA LYS A 342 16.76 3.40 -0.68
C LYS A 342 16.16 3.73 -2.05
N PRO A 343 15.21 4.68 -2.12
CA PRO A 343 14.81 5.30 -3.37
C PRO A 343 16.02 5.93 -4.09
N PRO A 344 15.97 6.06 -5.43
CA PRO A 344 14.84 5.72 -6.31
C PRO A 344 14.72 4.21 -6.61
N PHE A 345 13.49 3.75 -6.91
CA PHE A 345 13.25 2.44 -7.51
C PHE A 345 13.46 2.52 -9.03
N LEU A 346 14.35 1.70 -9.56
CA LEU A 346 14.74 1.74 -10.98
C LEU A 346 13.95 0.71 -11.78
N VAL A 347 13.27 1.18 -12.83
CA VAL A 347 12.49 0.37 -13.76
C VAL A 347 13.03 0.58 -15.17
N LEU A 348 13.42 -0.49 -15.87
CA LEU A 348 13.73 -0.44 -17.29
C LEU A 348 12.43 -0.59 -18.09
N ILE A 349 12.14 0.33 -19.00
CA ILE A 349 11.10 0.17 -20.02
C ILE A 349 11.81 -0.24 -21.32
N THR A 350 11.47 -1.40 -21.87
CA THR A 350 12.16 -1.94 -23.06
C THR A 350 11.19 -2.70 -23.97
N ASN A 351 11.48 -2.70 -25.28
CA ASN A 351 10.88 -3.60 -26.25
C ASN A 351 11.52 -5.01 -26.21
N ALA A 352 12.64 -5.16 -25.49
CA ALA A 352 13.39 -6.39 -25.26
C ALA A 352 13.97 -7.09 -26.50
N SER A 353 13.95 -6.46 -27.68
CA SER A 353 14.58 -6.99 -28.90
C SER A 353 16.08 -7.26 -28.74
N LEU A 354 16.77 -6.47 -27.91
CA LEU A 354 18.19 -6.63 -27.57
C LEU A 354 18.42 -7.25 -26.19
N LEU A 355 17.35 -7.62 -25.48
CA LEU A 355 17.49 -8.16 -24.12
C LEU A 355 17.84 -9.64 -24.20
N THR A 356 18.98 -9.98 -23.61
CA THR A 356 19.37 -11.37 -23.34
C THR A 356 19.39 -11.61 -21.83
N LYS A 357 19.52 -12.88 -21.42
CA LYS A 357 19.70 -13.24 -20.02
C LYS A 357 20.95 -12.60 -19.40
N GLU A 358 22.04 -12.56 -20.14
CA GLU A 358 23.31 -11.95 -19.73
C GLU A 358 23.12 -10.46 -19.49
N LYS A 359 22.46 -9.77 -20.43
CA LYS A 359 22.17 -8.33 -20.31
C LYS A 359 21.22 -8.03 -19.15
N TYR A 360 20.20 -8.88 -18.95
CA TYR A 360 19.32 -8.80 -17.79
C TYR A 360 20.09 -8.93 -16.48
N LEU A 361 20.97 -9.93 -16.35
CA LEU A 361 21.78 -10.14 -15.14
C LEU A 361 22.76 -9.00 -14.90
N GLU A 362 23.42 -8.49 -15.95
CA GLU A 362 24.30 -7.33 -15.90
C GLU A 362 23.57 -6.11 -15.32
N LEU A 363 22.41 -5.76 -15.88
CA LEU A 363 21.64 -4.60 -15.44
C LEU A 363 21.08 -4.77 -14.03
N ARG A 364 20.67 -6.00 -13.67
CA ARG A 364 20.23 -6.31 -12.32
C ARG A 364 21.36 -6.15 -11.30
N ASN A 365 22.56 -6.64 -11.63
CA ASN A 365 23.76 -6.48 -10.80
C ASN A 365 24.18 -5.00 -10.69
N ALA A 366 23.97 -4.20 -11.73
CA ALA A 366 24.17 -2.76 -11.71
C ALA A 366 23.17 -2.02 -10.77
N GLY A 367 22.03 -2.63 -10.44
CA GLY A 367 21.04 -2.08 -9.52
C GLY A 367 19.63 -1.93 -10.09
N MET A 368 19.37 -2.40 -11.31
CA MET A 368 18.03 -2.44 -11.89
C MET A 368 17.10 -3.30 -11.04
N ARG A 369 15.88 -2.82 -10.76
CA ARG A 369 14.94 -3.51 -9.86
C ARG A 369 13.73 -4.09 -10.55
N GLN A 370 13.42 -3.65 -11.77
CA GLN A 370 12.31 -4.15 -12.55
C GLN A 370 12.56 -3.98 -14.05
N PHE A 371 12.14 -4.96 -14.82
CA PHE A 371 12.16 -4.97 -16.28
C PHE A 371 10.72 -4.97 -16.77
N SER A 372 10.26 -3.83 -17.29
CA SER A 372 8.96 -3.65 -17.93
C SER A 372 9.10 -3.92 -19.44
N ILE A 373 8.85 -5.17 -19.82
CA ILE A 373 8.94 -5.66 -21.20
C ILE A 373 7.62 -5.38 -21.91
N SER A 374 7.68 -4.75 -23.07
CA SER A 374 6.45 -4.31 -23.73
C SER A 374 5.89 -5.37 -24.67
N LEU A 375 4.60 -5.68 -24.56
CA LEU A 375 3.86 -6.65 -25.39
C LEU A 375 2.51 -6.07 -25.79
N ASP A 376 2.16 -6.10 -27.07
CA ASP A 376 0.93 -5.47 -27.59
C ASP A 376 -0.07 -6.45 -28.18
N PHE A 377 0.34 -7.68 -28.51
CA PHE A 377 -0.50 -8.77 -29.04
C PHE A 377 -0.04 -10.10 -28.44
N PRO A 378 -0.92 -11.12 -28.36
CA PRO A 378 -0.61 -12.41 -27.74
C PRO A 378 0.11 -13.39 -28.69
N ASP A 379 0.52 -12.95 -29.89
CA ASP A 379 1.10 -13.74 -30.98
C ASP A 379 1.92 -12.85 -31.94
N GLU A 380 2.30 -13.39 -33.11
CA GLU A 380 3.13 -12.75 -34.14
C GLU A 380 2.58 -11.43 -34.70
N ARG A 381 1.30 -11.09 -34.49
CA ARG A 381 0.80 -9.73 -34.77
C ARG A 381 1.59 -8.66 -34.01
N HIS A 382 2.23 -9.04 -32.90
CA HIS A 382 3.14 -8.18 -32.17
C HIS A 382 4.32 -7.70 -33.04
N ASP A 383 4.86 -8.58 -33.87
CA ASP A 383 6.01 -8.32 -34.73
C ASP A 383 5.65 -7.28 -35.79
N ASP A 384 4.50 -7.46 -36.44
CA ASP A 384 3.96 -6.52 -37.44
C ASP A 384 3.59 -5.16 -36.85
N PHE A 385 3.08 -5.16 -35.62
CA PHE A 385 2.69 -3.95 -34.92
C PHE A 385 3.91 -3.13 -34.48
N ARG A 386 4.99 -3.80 -34.09
CA ARG A 386 6.26 -3.17 -33.68
C ARG A 386 7.27 -3.00 -34.80
N ARG A 387 7.02 -3.66 -35.94
CA ARG A 387 7.92 -3.77 -37.10
C ARG A 387 9.27 -4.37 -36.72
N VAL A 388 9.25 -5.45 -35.94
CA VAL A 388 10.44 -6.21 -35.54
C VAL A 388 10.15 -7.70 -35.77
N PRO A 389 10.61 -8.28 -36.89
CA PRO A 389 10.40 -9.69 -37.19
C PRO A 389 11.02 -10.62 -36.13
N GLY A 390 10.28 -11.65 -35.73
CA GLY A 390 10.70 -12.64 -34.74
C GLY A 390 10.64 -12.18 -33.28
N LEU A 391 10.13 -10.97 -33.01
CA LEU A 391 10.12 -10.38 -31.67
C LEU A 391 9.26 -11.19 -30.70
N PHE A 392 8.05 -11.56 -31.07
CA PHE A 392 7.16 -12.36 -30.23
C PHE A 392 7.80 -13.71 -29.89
N ASN A 393 8.38 -14.38 -30.89
CA ASN A 393 9.07 -15.66 -30.68
C ASN A 393 10.28 -15.52 -29.76
N HIS A 394 11.02 -14.42 -29.84
CA HIS A 394 12.06 -14.07 -28.87
C HIS A 394 11.49 -13.89 -27.45
N LEU A 395 10.44 -13.08 -27.28
CA LEU A 395 9.81 -12.85 -25.98
C LEU A 395 9.21 -14.14 -25.38
N ASN A 396 8.63 -15.00 -26.22
CA ASN A 396 8.04 -16.27 -25.82
C ASN A 396 9.06 -17.25 -25.24
N ARG A 397 10.35 -17.12 -25.62
CA ARG A 397 11.46 -17.87 -25.00
C ARG A 397 12.07 -17.12 -23.82
N LEU A 398 12.37 -15.83 -24.01
CA LEU A 398 13.10 -15.01 -23.04
C LEU A 398 12.34 -14.82 -21.73
N ILE A 399 11.05 -14.48 -21.77
CA ILE A 399 10.29 -14.14 -20.55
C ILE A 399 10.23 -15.33 -19.57
N PRO A 400 9.84 -16.55 -20.00
CA PRO A 400 9.91 -17.73 -19.14
C PRO A 400 11.32 -18.00 -18.60
N GLU A 401 12.36 -17.85 -19.43
CA GLU A 401 13.75 -18.04 -19.01
C GLU A 401 14.15 -17.08 -17.89
N LEU A 402 13.82 -15.79 -18.02
CA LEU A 402 14.11 -14.78 -16.99
C LEU A 402 13.30 -15.02 -15.71
N LEU A 403 12.04 -15.45 -15.83
CA LEU A 403 11.20 -15.77 -14.68
C LEU A 403 11.68 -17.01 -13.93
N ALA A 404 12.24 -18.01 -14.63
CA ALA A 404 12.81 -19.22 -14.03
C ALA A 404 13.99 -18.93 -13.09
N LEU A 405 14.65 -17.77 -13.23
CA LEU A 405 15.65 -17.28 -12.27
C LEU A 405 15.04 -16.94 -10.89
N GLY A 406 13.71 -16.91 -10.79
CA GLY A 406 12.96 -16.71 -9.55
C GLY A 406 12.85 -15.25 -9.12
N ASN A 407 13.54 -14.33 -9.77
CA ASN A 407 13.76 -12.97 -9.28
C ASN A 407 12.52 -12.10 -9.13
N GLY A 408 11.44 -12.41 -9.87
CA GLY A 408 10.13 -11.77 -9.73
C GLY A 408 10.10 -10.27 -10.07
N ASP A 409 11.05 -9.82 -10.89
CA ASP A 409 11.28 -8.44 -11.31
C ASP A 409 10.93 -8.19 -12.80
N VAL A 410 10.41 -9.21 -13.51
CA VAL A 410 9.90 -9.08 -14.88
C VAL A 410 8.40 -8.77 -14.85
N VAL A 411 8.00 -7.69 -15.54
CA VAL A 411 6.61 -7.27 -15.74
C VAL A 411 6.40 -7.02 -17.22
N VAL A 412 5.28 -7.48 -17.75
CA VAL A 412 4.85 -7.18 -19.12
C VAL A 412 3.97 -5.94 -19.11
N ASN A 413 4.18 -5.03 -20.07
CA ASN A 413 3.40 -3.81 -20.21
C ASN A 413 2.76 -3.69 -21.59
N THR A 414 1.45 -3.44 -21.62
CA THR A 414 0.65 -3.34 -22.85
C THR A 414 0.05 -1.94 -22.98
N CYS A 415 0.23 -1.32 -24.15
CA CYS A 415 -0.46 -0.08 -24.50
C CYS A 415 -1.81 -0.42 -25.16
N ILE A 416 -2.92 -0.01 -24.55
CA ILE A 416 -4.26 -0.21 -25.09
C ILE A 416 -4.47 0.76 -26.25
N THR A 417 -4.72 0.19 -27.42
CA THR A 417 -4.99 0.88 -28.68
C THR A 417 -6.22 0.29 -29.34
N ARG A 418 -6.78 0.98 -30.34
CA ARG A 418 -7.89 0.47 -31.15
C ARG A 418 -7.58 -0.87 -31.84
N ALA A 419 -6.30 -1.14 -32.10
CA ALA A 419 -5.84 -2.33 -32.80
C ALA A 419 -5.79 -3.58 -31.89
N ASN A 420 -5.51 -3.42 -30.60
CA ASN A 420 -5.29 -4.55 -29.69
C ASN A 420 -6.31 -4.67 -28.55
N TYR A 421 -7.15 -3.66 -28.28
CA TYR A 421 -8.13 -3.73 -27.20
C TYR A 421 -9.07 -4.96 -27.28
N PRO A 422 -9.43 -5.52 -28.46
CA PRO A 422 -10.26 -6.73 -28.52
C PRO A 422 -9.58 -7.97 -27.93
N TYR A 423 -8.24 -7.97 -27.86
CA TYR A 423 -7.40 -9.13 -27.49
C TYR A 423 -6.78 -8.99 -26.10
N LEU A 424 -7.22 -8.03 -25.26
CA LEU A 424 -6.60 -7.81 -23.94
C LEU A 424 -6.75 -9.02 -23.00
N LEU A 425 -7.81 -9.83 -23.15
CA LEU A 425 -7.97 -11.06 -22.38
C LEU A 425 -6.96 -12.12 -22.83
N ASP A 426 -6.76 -12.28 -24.13
CA ASP A 426 -5.77 -13.21 -24.71
C ASP A 426 -4.33 -12.80 -24.31
N ILE A 427 -4.05 -11.50 -24.28
CA ILE A 427 -2.77 -10.96 -23.77
C ILE A 427 -2.63 -11.29 -22.28
N ALA A 428 -3.68 -11.10 -21.48
CA ALA A 428 -3.65 -11.43 -20.05
C ALA A 428 -3.42 -12.94 -19.81
N GLU A 429 -4.04 -13.79 -20.61
CA GLU A 429 -3.85 -15.24 -20.60
C GLU A 429 -2.43 -15.62 -21.00
N LYS A 430 -1.91 -15.06 -22.10
CA LYS A 430 -0.56 -15.31 -22.56
C LYS A 430 0.48 -14.92 -21.50
N VAL A 431 0.36 -13.73 -20.92
CA VAL A 431 1.27 -13.28 -19.87
C VAL A 431 1.14 -14.11 -18.60
N ALA A 432 -0.07 -14.56 -18.25
CA ALA A 432 -0.29 -15.48 -17.15
C ALA A 432 0.35 -16.86 -17.41
N SER A 433 0.32 -17.35 -18.65
CA SER A 433 0.94 -18.63 -19.05
C SER A 433 2.46 -18.63 -18.86
N TRP A 434 3.11 -17.47 -19.06
CA TRP A 434 4.53 -17.32 -18.73
C TRP A 434 4.80 -17.22 -17.22
N GLY A 435 3.78 -16.90 -16.41
CA GLY A 435 3.94 -16.57 -15.00
C GLY A 435 4.36 -15.13 -14.73
N ALA A 436 4.33 -14.27 -15.75
CA ALA A 436 4.62 -12.84 -15.63
C ALA A 436 3.43 -12.07 -15.03
N LYS A 437 3.71 -10.83 -14.63
CA LYS A 437 2.67 -9.86 -14.26
C LYS A 437 2.40 -8.92 -15.43
N LEU A 438 1.17 -8.42 -15.54
CA LEU A 438 0.73 -7.55 -16.63
C LEU A 438 0.35 -6.16 -16.12
N ASN A 439 0.85 -5.11 -16.76
CA ASN A 439 0.40 -3.74 -16.57
C ASN A 439 -0.16 -3.18 -17.89
N PHE A 440 -1.23 -2.40 -17.80
CA PHE A 440 -1.80 -1.67 -18.92
C PHE A 440 -1.47 -0.17 -18.83
N SER A 441 -1.39 0.45 -20.00
CA SER A 441 -1.40 1.90 -20.19
C SER A 441 -2.34 2.24 -21.34
N ASN A 442 -2.84 3.47 -21.39
CA ASN A 442 -3.62 3.95 -22.52
C ASN A 442 -2.75 4.57 -23.62
N TYR A 443 -3.25 4.46 -24.85
CA TYR A 443 -2.79 5.28 -25.98
C TYR A 443 -3.42 6.67 -25.97
N THR A 444 -2.69 7.64 -26.51
CA THR A 444 -3.17 8.98 -26.85
C THR A 444 -2.42 9.44 -28.10
N ASP A 445 -3.11 10.16 -28.96
CA ASP A 445 -2.61 10.70 -30.21
C ASP A 445 -1.83 12.01 -30.03
N LEU A 446 -1.78 12.62 -28.83
CA LEU A 446 -1.14 13.93 -28.63
C LEU A 446 0.32 13.99 -29.12
N ARG A 447 1.03 12.87 -29.04
CA ARG A 447 2.45 12.78 -29.45
C ARG A 447 2.62 12.38 -30.92
N THR A 448 1.77 11.49 -31.42
CA THR A 448 1.90 10.86 -32.75
C THR A 448 1.04 11.54 -33.82
N HIS A 449 0.04 12.33 -33.40
CA HIS A 449 -1.08 12.83 -34.20
C HIS A 449 -1.84 11.74 -34.95
N ASN A 450 -1.68 10.47 -34.55
CA ASN A 450 -2.29 9.33 -35.21
C ASN A 450 -3.57 8.90 -34.48
N LEU A 451 -4.70 9.33 -35.02
CA LEU A 451 -6.03 9.08 -34.48
C LEU A 451 -6.51 7.64 -34.70
N GLN A 452 -5.91 6.90 -35.62
CA GLN A 452 -6.33 5.53 -35.99
C GLN A 452 -6.29 4.57 -34.80
N PHE A 453 -5.40 4.80 -33.84
CA PHE A 453 -5.22 3.96 -32.67
C PHE A 453 -6.06 4.40 -31.45
N ASN A 454 -6.86 5.47 -31.59
CA ASN A 454 -7.81 5.89 -30.57
C ASN A 454 -9.09 5.03 -30.62
N LEU A 455 -9.53 4.53 -29.46
CA LEU A 455 -10.90 4.07 -29.23
C LEU A 455 -11.83 5.29 -29.23
N ARG A 456 -12.57 5.52 -30.32
CA ARG A 456 -13.41 6.73 -30.50
C ARG A 456 -14.90 6.42 -30.63
N HIS A 457 -15.25 5.18 -30.96
CA HIS A 457 -16.64 4.80 -31.14
C HIS A 457 -17.24 4.36 -29.80
N PRO A 458 -18.50 4.70 -29.50
CA PRO A 458 -19.18 4.23 -28.28
C PRO A 458 -19.16 2.71 -28.12
N GLU A 459 -19.19 1.97 -29.23
CA GLU A 459 -19.06 0.51 -29.23
C GLU A 459 -17.71 0.02 -28.68
N ASP A 460 -16.63 0.77 -28.92
CA ASP A 460 -15.29 0.42 -28.42
C ASP A 460 -15.24 0.52 -26.90
N THR A 461 -15.84 1.56 -26.31
CA THR A 461 -15.86 1.77 -24.86
C THR A 461 -16.80 0.80 -24.15
N GLN A 462 -17.94 0.45 -24.77
CA GLN A 462 -18.84 -0.59 -24.26
C GLN A 462 -18.14 -1.96 -24.27
N ARG A 463 -17.48 -2.32 -25.37
CA ARG A 463 -16.73 -3.57 -25.48
C ARG A 463 -15.54 -3.60 -24.51
N LEU A 464 -14.82 -2.50 -24.35
CA LEU A 464 -13.75 -2.40 -23.36
C LEU A 464 -14.28 -2.56 -21.92
N SER A 465 -15.45 -2.01 -21.60
CA SER A 465 -16.09 -2.23 -20.29
C SER A 465 -16.37 -3.72 -20.05
N ALA A 466 -16.95 -4.41 -21.04
CA ALA A 466 -17.21 -5.86 -20.94
C ALA A 466 -15.92 -6.68 -20.77
N ILE A 467 -14.83 -6.27 -21.43
CA ILE A 467 -13.50 -6.87 -21.25
C ILE A 467 -12.99 -6.65 -19.83
N ILE A 468 -13.13 -5.44 -19.27
CA ILE A 468 -12.74 -5.12 -17.90
C ILE A 468 -13.53 -5.98 -16.91
N ASP A 469 -14.85 -6.11 -17.09
CA ASP A 469 -15.70 -6.92 -16.21
C ASP A 469 -15.26 -8.39 -16.18
N LYS A 470 -14.95 -8.96 -17.36
CA LYS A 470 -14.37 -10.32 -17.46
C LYS A 470 -13.01 -10.42 -16.79
N MET A 471 -12.12 -9.46 -17.08
CA MET A 471 -10.74 -9.43 -16.60
C MET A 471 -10.62 -9.42 -15.07
N TYR A 472 -11.56 -8.76 -14.38
CA TYR A 472 -11.57 -8.63 -12.91
C TYR A 472 -12.66 -9.47 -12.21
N SER A 473 -13.36 -10.35 -12.93
CA SER A 473 -14.38 -11.23 -12.36
C SER A 473 -13.82 -12.14 -11.25
N SER A 474 -14.64 -12.51 -10.25
CA SER A 474 -14.19 -13.33 -9.11
C SER A 474 -13.97 -14.81 -9.46
N GLU A 475 -14.64 -15.30 -10.50
CA GLU A 475 -14.59 -16.70 -10.93
C GLU A 475 -13.43 -16.95 -11.89
N ASN A 476 -13.21 -16.05 -12.86
CA ASN A 476 -12.26 -16.23 -13.97
C ASN A 476 -11.28 -15.04 -14.16
N GLY A 477 -11.17 -14.12 -13.20
CA GLY A 477 -10.31 -12.94 -13.32
C GLY A 477 -8.81 -13.23 -13.27
N TYR A 478 -8.02 -12.37 -13.91
CA TYR A 478 -6.58 -12.52 -14.05
C TYR A 478 -5.82 -11.92 -12.86
N THR A 479 -5.30 -12.79 -11.98
CA THR A 479 -4.47 -12.35 -10.83
C THR A 479 -3.10 -11.80 -11.21
N SER A 480 -2.66 -12.02 -12.45
CA SER A 480 -1.41 -11.49 -13.03
C SER A 480 -1.51 -9.99 -13.34
N VAL A 481 -2.72 -9.45 -13.52
CA VAL A 481 -2.93 -8.04 -13.87
C VAL A 481 -2.70 -7.14 -12.64
N MET A 482 -1.70 -6.27 -12.74
CA MET A 482 -1.29 -5.33 -11.69
C MET A 482 -2.07 -4.03 -11.72
N THR A 483 -2.51 -3.60 -12.90
CA THR A 483 -3.36 -2.42 -13.06
C THR A 483 -4.65 -2.67 -12.28
N SER A 484 -5.09 -1.72 -11.47
CA SER A 484 -6.32 -1.91 -10.71
C SER A 484 -7.54 -1.71 -11.62
N GLU A 485 -8.62 -2.44 -11.35
CA GLU A 485 -9.91 -2.28 -12.03
C GLU A 485 -10.34 -0.81 -12.07
N LYS A 486 -10.10 -0.07 -10.98
CA LYS A 486 -10.40 1.37 -10.90
C LYS A 486 -9.62 2.19 -11.94
N VAL A 487 -8.34 1.88 -12.16
CA VAL A 487 -7.53 2.54 -13.20
C VAL A 487 -8.04 2.15 -14.59
N MET A 488 -8.34 0.87 -14.82
CA MET A 488 -8.91 0.41 -16.10
C MET A 488 -10.25 1.07 -16.42
N ARG A 489 -11.14 1.23 -15.44
CA ARG A 489 -12.40 1.97 -15.61
C ARG A 489 -12.19 3.46 -15.89
N ARG A 490 -11.13 4.06 -15.34
CA ARG A 490 -10.74 5.44 -15.68
C ARG A 490 -10.15 5.55 -17.08
N TYR A 491 -9.42 4.54 -17.54
CA TYR A 491 -9.01 4.42 -18.94
C TYR A 491 -10.22 4.41 -19.87
N ASN A 492 -11.23 3.59 -19.59
CA ASN A 492 -12.46 3.59 -20.38
C ASN A 492 -13.17 4.94 -20.35
N ARG A 493 -13.33 5.54 -19.16
CA ARG A 493 -13.94 6.86 -18.98
C ARG A 493 -13.21 7.97 -19.74
N PHE A 494 -11.90 7.90 -19.82
CA PHE A 494 -11.11 8.85 -20.63
C PHE A 494 -11.51 8.78 -22.11
N HIS A 495 -11.76 7.59 -22.64
CA HIS A 495 -12.25 7.40 -24.00
C HIS A 495 -13.72 7.87 -24.15
N GLU A 496 -14.59 7.51 -23.19
CA GLU A 496 -16.01 7.94 -23.16
C GLU A 496 -16.16 9.46 -23.16
N ASN A 497 -15.25 10.16 -22.46
CA ASN A 497 -15.22 11.62 -22.39
C ASN A 497 -14.47 12.27 -23.56
N GLY A 498 -14.23 11.56 -24.67
CA GLY A 498 -13.59 12.12 -25.85
C GLY A 498 -12.13 12.51 -25.63
N TYR A 499 -11.35 11.65 -24.97
CA TYR A 499 -9.94 11.89 -24.63
C TYR A 499 -9.74 13.06 -23.67
N HIS A 500 -10.66 13.24 -22.73
CA HIS A 500 -10.60 14.31 -21.73
C HIS A 500 -10.42 13.78 -20.29
N PHE A 501 -9.29 14.10 -19.67
CA PHE A 501 -9.05 13.86 -18.24
C PHE A 501 -8.41 15.09 -17.54
N PRO A 502 -9.14 15.81 -16.67
CA PRO A 502 -8.69 17.09 -16.10
C PRO A 502 -7.62 16.93 -15.01
N ASN A 503 -7.03 18.05 -14.59
CA ASN A 503 -6.10 18.16 -13.45
C ASN A 503 -4.74 17.45 -13.63
N CYS A 504 -4.08 17.64 -14.77
CA CYS A 504 -2.75 17.10 -15.01
C CYS A 504 -1.70 17.79 -14.12
N ARG A 505 -0.94 17.00 -13.35
CA ARG A 505 0.09 17.44 -12.38
C ARG A 505 1.51 17.23 -12.91
N THR A 506 1.68 17.31 -14.22
CA THR A 506 2.98 17.22 -14.87
C THR A 506 3.94 18.31 -14.42
N GLY A 507 5.24 18.04 -14.36
CA GLY A 507 6.26 18.90 -13.72
C GLY A 507 6.24 18.88 -12.19
N TYR A 508 5.06 18.70 -11.59
CA TYR A 508 4.91 18.56 -10.13
C TYR A 508 5.15 17.13 -9.64
N ARG A 509 4.41 16.17 -10.22
CA ARG A 509 4.36 14.77 -9.77
C ARG A 509 5.21 13.85 -10.63
N PHE A 510 5.34 14.19 -11.91
CA PHE A 510 6.16 13.45 -12.86
C PHE A 510 6.71 14.40 -13.92
N LEU A 511 7.84 14.03 -14.53
CA LEU A 511 8.47 14.76 -15.62
C LEU A 511 9.41 13.84 -16.40
N ILE A 512 9.94 14.34 -17.50
CA ILE A 512 10.95 13.66 -18.33
C ILE A 512 12.29 14.38 -18.22
N VAL A 513 13.35 13.58 -18.11
CA VAL A 513 14.73 14.00 -18.36
C VAL A 513 15.12 13.40 -19.71
N ASN A 514 15.47 14.26 -20.67
CA ASN A 514 15.73 13.88 -22.06
C ASN A 514 17.19 13.42 -22.25
N PRO A 515 17.53 12.86 -23.43
CA PRO A 515 18.89 12.46 -23.76
C PRO A 515 19.91 13.60 -23.62
N ASP A 516 19.54 14.83 -23.98
CA ASP A 516 20.38 16.03 -23.86
C ASP A 516 20.50 16.61 -22.43
N GLY A 517 19.92 15.94 -21.43
CA GLY A 517 19.92 16.37 -20.03
C GLY A 517 18.90 17.46 -19.69
N ARG A 518 18.14 18.00 -20.65
CA ARG A 518 17.08 18.98 -20.39
C ARG A 518 15.78 18.31 -19.97
N LEU A 519 14.91 19.06 -19.32
CA LEU A 519 13.64 18.59 -18.80
C LEU A 519 12.50 18.87 -19.77
N THR A 520 11.53 17.97 -19.81
CA THR A 520 10.24 18.16 -20.48
C THR A 520 9.10 17.83 -19.52
N PRO A 521 7.96 18.56 -19.56
CA PRO A 521 6.84 18.31 -18.66
C PRO A 521 6.34 16.88 -18.71
N CYS A 522 6.11 16.29 -19.89
CA CYS A 522 5.74 14.90 -20.07
C CYS A 522 6.06 14.38 -21.48
N ALA A 523 5.78 13.09 -21.72
CA ALA A 523 6.03 12.42 -22.99
C ALA A 523 5.24 12.98 -24.17
N MET A 524 4.23 13.81 -23.94
CA MET A 524 3.37 14.35 -25.01
C MET A 524 3.91 15.67 -25.59
N PHE A 525 4.67 16.44 -24.80
CA PHE A 525 5.18 17.76 -25.22
C PHE A 525 6.66 17.71 -25.55
N ILE A 526 7.05 16.82 -26.47
CA ILE A 526 8.45 16.48 -26.76
C ILE A 526 9.31 17.61 -27.34
N LYS A 527 8.75 18.79 -27.65
CA LYS A 527 9.51 19.96 -28.14
C LYS A 527 9.84 20.94 -27.02
N GLU A 528 9.10 20.88 -25.91
CA GLU A 528 9.28 21.76 -24.76
C GLU A 528 10.50 21.32 -23.95
N ARG A 529 11.54 22.15 -23.89
CA ARG A 529 12.80 21.86 -23.19
C ARG A 529 13.11 22.94 -22.16
N TYR A 530 13.41 22.53 -20.95
CA TYR A 530 13.69 23.40 -19.82
C TYR A 530 15.00 23.00 -19.15
N ASN A 531 15.79 23.96 -18.70
CA ASN A 531 17.09 23.69 -18.08
C ASN A 531 16.96 23.33 -16.59
N SER A 532 15.85 23.72 -15.96
CA SER A 532 15.58 23.43 -14.56
C SER A 532 14.11 23.13 -14.32
N ARG A 533 13.82 22.45 -13.21
CA ARG A 533 12.43 22.18 -12.81
C ARG A 533 11.67 23.45 -12.43
N LYS A 534 12.37 24.44 -11.85
CA LYS A 534 11.77 25.73 -11.53
C LYS A 534 11.23 26.40 -12.79
N GLU A 535 12.06 26.46 -13.83
CA GLU A 535 11.68 27.02 -15.13
C GLU A 535 10.50 26.27 -15.75
N LEU A 536 10.53 24.93 -15.74
CA LEU A 536 9.43 24.09 -16.24
C LEU A 536 8.12 24.40 -15.50
N ILE A 537 8.16 24.56 -14.18
CA ILE A 537 6.96 24.86 -13.39
C ILE A 537 6.41 26.25 -13.74
N GLU A 538 7.27 27.26 -13.78
CA GLU A 538 6.90 28.65 -14.03
C GLU A 538 6.32 28.85 -15.44
N LYS A 539 6.95 28.23 -16.45
CA LYS A 539 6.59 28.42 -17.85
C LYS A 539 5.48 27.48 -18.33
N PHE A 540 5.44 26.24 -17.84
CA PHE A 540 4.48 25.22 -18.28
C PHE A 540 3.48 24.83 -17.18
N SER A 541 3.94 24.24 -16.07
CA SER A 541 3.04 23.55 -15.14
C SER A 541 2.01 24.47 -14.47
N ASN A 542 2.35 25.73 -14.20
CA ASN A 542 1.43 26.71 -13.62
C ASN A 542 0.28 27.10 -14.56
N LYS A 543 0.49 26.97 -15.87
CA LYS A 543 -0.45 27.38 -16.92
C LYS A 543 -1.06 26.17 -17.63
N ASN A 544 -0.81 24.96 -17.13
CA ASN A 544 -1.15 23.73 -17.84
C ASN A 544 -2.64 23.39 -17.67
N GLU A 545 -3.35 23.43 -18.79
CA GLU A 545 -4.77 23.03 -18.89
C GLU A 545 -4.95 21.72 -19.69
N CYS A 546 -3.85 21.00 -19.98
CA CYS A 546 -3.89 19.79 -20.79
C CYS A 546 -4.78 18.70 -20.15
N THR A 547 -5.70 18.17 -20.96
CA THR A 547 -6.60 17.07 -20.59
C THR A 547 -6.47 15.83 -21.49
N GLY A 548 -5.76 15.95 -22.62
CA GLY A 548 -5.70 14.97 -23.73
C GLY A 548 -4.95 13.66 -23.46
N CYS A 549 -4.64 13.31 -22.21
CA CYS A 549 -3.80 12.15 -21.90
C CYS A 549 -4.11 11.54 -20.53
N TYR A 550 -4.28 10.22 -20.46
CA TYR A 550 -4.37 9.49 -19.20
C TYR A 550 -3.57 8.18 -19.23
N ILE A 551 -2.25 8.29 -19.45
CA ILE A 551 -1.31 7.16 -19.49
C ILE A 551 -1.00 6.60 -18.09
N SER A 552 -0.36 5.42 -18.03
CA SER A 552 0.01 4.74 -16.78
C SER A 552 0.84 5.59 -15.81
N MET A 553 1.79 6.39 -16.29
CA MET A 553 2.60 7.27 -15.44
C MET A 553 1.72 8.30 -14.72
N ARG A 554 0.81 8.95 -15.45
CA ARG A 554 -0.16 9.89 -14.89
C ARG A 554 -1.12 9.17 -13.93
N ALA A 555 -1.69 8.06 -14.38
CA ALA A 555 -2.64 7.27 -13.62
C ALA A 555 -2.08 6.72 -12.30
N ASN A 556 -0.76 6.51 -12.19
CA ASN A 556 -0.10 6.03 -10.97
C ASN A 556 0.41 7.15 -10.06
N THR A 557 0.87 8.28 -10.62
CA THR A 557 1.43 9.38 -9.83
C THR A 557 0.37 10.35 -9.31
N GLU A 558 -0.79 10.38 -9.93
CA GLU A 558 -1.94 11.22 -9.54
C GLU A 558 -2.99 10.48 -8.70
N LYS A 559 -2.72 9.23 -8.31
CA LYS A 559 -3.57 8.52 -7.35
C LYS A 559 -3.63 9.28 -6.02
N SER A 560 -4.80 9.26 -5.40
CA SER A 560 -4.91 9.77 -4.03
C SER A 560 -4.10 8.91 -3.06
N ALA A 561 -3.72 9.46 -1.91
CA ALA A 561 -3.02 8.69 -0.87
C ALA A 561 -3.80 7.43 -0.45
N TRP A 562 -5.13 7.53 -0.43
CA TRP A 562 -6.02 6.40 -0.17
C TRP A 562 -5.95 5.33 -1.27
N GLU A 563 -5.95 5.74 -2.54
CA GLU A 563 -5.85 4.82 -3.68
C GLU A 563 -4.51 4.08 -3.72
N LEU A 564 -3.41 4.80 -3.45
CA LEU A 564 -2.09 4.20 -3.32
C LEU A 564 -2.05 3.16 -2.19
N LEU A 565 -2.71 3.44 -1.06
CA LEU A 565 -2.80 2.49 0.05
C LEU A 565 -3.62 1.24 -0.32
N THR A 566 -4.79 1.43 -0.91
CA THR A 566 -5.71 0.32 -1.25
C THR A 566 -5.19 -0.58 -2.36
N ASP A 567 -4.54 -0.02 -3.38
CA ASP A 567 -4.01 -0.77 -4.52
C ASP A 567 -2.82 -1.65 -4.09
N ASN A 568 -1.92 -1.10 -3.27
CA ASN A 568 -0.79 -1.86 -2.72
C ASN A 568 -1.26 -3.04 -1.83
N LEU A 569 -2.29 -2.83 -1.02
CA LEU A 569 -2.87 -3.88 -0.15
C LEU A 569 -3.51 -5.03 -0.95
N LYS A 570 -4.15 -4.74 -2.11
CA LYS A 570 -4.67 -5.77 -3.01
C LYS A 570 -3.54 -6.56 -3.69
N PHE A 571 -2.48 -5.89 -4.11
CA PHE A 571 -1.31 -6.52 -4.74
C PHE A 571 -0.57 -7.49 -3.80
N PHE A 572 -0.39 -7.11 -2.52
CA PHE A 572 0.18 -8.02 -1.50
C PHE A 572 -0.68 -9.26 -1.22
N LYS A 573 -2.00 -9.17 -1.41
CA LYS A 573 -2.92 -10.32 -1.30
C LYS A 573 -2.87 -11.23 -2.53
N LEU A 574 -2.72 -10.67 -3.73
CA LEU A 574 -2.68 -11.41 -4.99
C LEU A 574 -1.36 -12.20 -5.14
N SER A 575 -0.19 -11.62 -4.81
CA SER A 575 1.09 -12.36 -4.88
C SER A 575 1.13 -13.58 -3.94
N LYS A 576 0.42 -13.50 -2.80
CA LYS A 576 0.22 -14.59 -1.83
C LYS A 576 -0.72 -15.70 -2.33
N LYS A 577 -1.49 -15.48 -3.42
CA LYS A 577 -2.41 -16.44 -4.05
C LYS A 577 -1.77 -17.06 -5.30
N SER A 578 -1.05 -16.27 -6.10
CA SER A 578 -0.28 -16.73 -7.28
C SER A 578 0.81 -17.75 -6.88
N ALA A 579 1.49 -17.56 -5.75
CA ALA A 579 2.47 -18.53 -5.23
C ALA A 579 1.87 -19.89 -4.82
N LYS A 580 0.53 -19.98 -4.63
CA LYS A 580 -0.16 -21.24 -4.34
C LYS A 580 -0.59 -21.98 -5.61
N ARG A 581 -0.85 -21.27 -6.72
CA ARG A 581 -1.17 -21.84 -8.04
C ARG A 581 0.08 -22.23 -8.84
N TYR A 582 1.21 -21.56 -8.57
CA TYR A 582 2.51 -21.89 -9.20
C TYR A 582 3.09 -23.24 -8.73
N LYS A 583 2.64 -23.76 -7.58
CA LYS A 583 3.03 -25.10 -7.09
C LYS A 583 2.25 -26.25 -7.76
N SER A 584 1.22 -25.97 -8.55
CA SER A 584 0.40 -26.98 -9.23
C SER A 584 0.59 -26.99 -10.74
N TYR A 585 1.64 -26.35 -11.25
CA TYR A 585 2.05 -26.48 -12.65
C TYR A 585 3.14 -27.56 -12.70
N GLU A 586 2.74 -28.80 -12.98
CA GLU A 586 3.67 -29.79 -13.50
C GLU A 586 3.99 -29.38 -14.95
N PRO A 587 5.26 -29.26 -15.34
CA PRO A 587 5.60 -29.01 -16.73
C PRO A 587 5.05 -30.17 -17.56
N ALA A 588 4.21 -29.85 -18.55
CA ALA A 588 3.76 -30.82 -19.54
C ALA A 588 4.97 -31.56 -20.10
N GLU A 589 4.86 -32.88 -20.16
CA GLU A 589 5.89 -33.80 -20.63
C GLU A 589 6.53 -33.31 -21.92
N LYS A 590 7.85 -33.53 -21.99
CA LYS A 590 8.67 -33.31 -23.18
C LYS A 590 8.00 -33.98 -24.39
N VAL A 591 7.40 -33.18 -25.27
CA VAL A 591 7.14 -33.62 -26.64
C VAL A 591 8.46 -33.52 -27.38
N THR A 592 9.16 -34.65 -27.46
CA THR A 592 10.20 -34.90 -28.45
C THR A 592 9.56 -34.96 -29.83
N VAL A 593 9.80 -33.95 -30.67
CA VAL A 593 10.14 -34.08 -32.10
C VAL A 593 11.05 -32.92 -32.46
#